data_AF-K1TJT8-F1
#
_entry.id   AF-K1TJT8-F1
#
_cell.length_a   1.000
_cell.length_b   1.000
_cell.length_c   1.000
_cell.angle_alpha   90.00
_cell.angle_beta   90.00
_cell.angle_gamma   90.00
#
_symmetry.space_group_name_H-M   'P 1'
#
loop_
_entity.id
_entity.type
_entity.pdbx_description
1 polymer ?
#
loop_
_entity_poly.entity_id
_entity_poly.type
_entity_poly.pdbx_seq_one_letter_code
_entity_poly.pdbx_strand_id
1 'polypeptide(L)'
;MKIISNTSVFYLDKTVPKGSIAVECGKLMLRNGYKVKIFNSINFKKSHHYNPFAYIHSEKDILKLVTTLIANTKGDGKSGDDFWQKAETLLYTALIGYI
;
A
#
# COMPACT_ATOMS: atom_id res chain seq x y z
N MET A 1 -31.76 5.48 2.05
CA MET A 1 -30.98 5.75 0.83
C MET A 1 -29.67 5.00 0.92
N LYS A 2 -29.53 3.88 0.22
CA LYS A 2 -28.32 3.03 0.26
C LYS A 2 -27.39 3.55 -0.83
N ILE A 3 -26.34 4.29 -0.46
CA ILE A 3 -25.30 4.67 -1.43
C ILE A 3 -24.53 3.39 -1.76
N ILE A 4 -24.96 2.68 -2.80
CA ILE A 4 -24.19 1.58 -3.39
C ILE A 4 -23.13 2.25 -4.25
N SER A 5 -22.04 2.65 -3.61
CA SER A 5 -20.84 3.07 -4.30
C SER A 5 -19.94 1.84 -4.45
N ASN A 6 -19.69 1.41 -5.68
CA ASN A 6 -18.60 0.46 -5.99
C ASN A 6 -17.21 1.10 -5.78
N THR A 7 -17.15 2.35 -5.32
CA THR A 7 -15.91 3.05 -4.99
C THR A 7 -15.44 2.65 -3.60
N SER A 8 -14.32 1.93 -3.54
CA SER A 8 -13.59 1.72 -2.29
C SER A 8 -12.89 3.02 -1.89
N VAL A 9 -13.23 3.56 -0.73
CA VAL A 9 -12.62 4.80 -0.22
C VAL A 9 -11.51 4.44 0.77
N PHE A 10 -10.30 4.91 0.49
CA PHE A 10 -9.14 4.74 1.38
C PHE A 10 -9.06 5.93 2.33
N TYR A 11 -9.33 5.69 3.61
CA TYR A 11 -9.14 6.69 4.65
C TYR A 11 -7.76 6.50 5.27
N LEU A 12 -6.88 7.47 5.03
CA LEU A 12 -5.59 7.57 5.70
C LEU A 12 -5.76 8.51 6.89
N ASP A 13 -5.27 8.08 8.05
CA ASP A 13 -5.16 8.90 9.24
C ASP A 13 -4.03 9.92 9.00
N LYS A 14 -4.38 11.02 8.32
CA LYS A 14 -3.45 11.94 7.64
C LYS A 14 -2.49 12.64 8.60
N THR A 15 -2.87 12.76 9.88
CA THR A 15 -2.08 13.52 10.87
C THR A 15 -1.42 12.62 11.91
N VAL A 16 -1.99 11.45 12.24
CA VAL A 16 -1.33 10.49 13.13
C VAL A 16 -1.81 9.06 12.84
N PRO A 17 -1.01 8.13 12.29
CA PRO A 17 -1.44 6.76 11.98
C PRO A 17 -1.62 5.91 13.26
N LYS A 18 -2.55 6.34 14.13
CA LYS A 18 -2.92 5.67 15.38
C LYS A 18 -4.05 4.66 15.17
N GLY A 19 -4.70 4.71 14.00
CA GLY A 19 -5.82 3.83 13.68
C GLY A 19 -7.11 4.21 14.41
N SER A 20 -7.21 5.45 14.90
CA SER A 20 -8.38 5.95 15.63
C SER A 20 -9.63 5.90 14.76
N ILE A 21 -9.52 6.23 13.47
CA ILE A 21 -10.64 6.14 12.50
C ILE A 21 -11.27 4.75 12.48
N ALA A 22 -10.46 3.69 12.53
CA ALA A 22 -10.98 2.32 12.55
C ALA A 22 -11.70 2.00 13.87
N VAL A 23 -11.23 2.55 14.99
CA VAL A 23 -11.82 2.36 16.33
C VAL A 23 -13.13 3.14 16.48
N GLU A 24 -13.12 4.41 16.07
CA GLU A 24 -14.23 5.35 16.24
C GLU A 24 -15.36 5.09 15.22
N CYS A 25 -15.00 4.98 13.94
CA CYS A 25 -15.97 4.94 12.84
C CYS A 25 -16.17 3.53 12.26
N GLY A 26 -15.26 2.59 12.50
CA GLY A 26 -15.29 1.26 11.86
C GLY A 26 -16.58 0.48 12.15
N LYS A 27 -17.08 0.52 13.39
CA LYS A 27 -18.35 -0.15 13.76
C LYS A 27 -19.56 0.48 13.08
N LEU A 28 -19.58 1.81 12.91
CA LEU A 28 -20.65 2.51 12.21
C LEU A 28 -20.67 2.13 10.72
N MET A 29 -19.50 2.07 10.08
CA MET A 29 -19.37 1.63 8.68
C MET A 29 -19.88 0.19 8.49
N LEU A 30 -19.52 -0.73 9.39
CA LEU A 30 -20.03 -2.10 9.35
C LEU A 30 -21.56 -2.16 9.50
N ARG A 31 -22.13 -1.38 10.44
CA ARG A 31 -23.60 -1.29 10.64
C ARG A 31 -24.35 -0.76 9.41
N ASN A 32 -23.72 0.14 8.66
CA ASN A 32 -24.27 0.68 7.41
C ASN A 32 -24.04 -0.24 6.19
N GLY A 33 -23.46 -1.43 6.40
CA GLY A 33 -23.28 -2.45 5.36
C GLY A 33 -22.03 -2.29 4.50
N TYR A 34 -21.05 -1.47 4.92
CA TYR A 34 -19.79 -1.33 4.20
C TYR A 34 -18.83 -2.48 4.52
N LYS A 35 -18.06 -2.91 3.52
CA LYS A 35 -16.95 -3.86 3.70
C LYS A 35 -15.69 -3.10 4.12
N VAL A 36 -15.36 -3.16 5.40
CA VAL A 36 -14.18 -2.48 5.95
C VAL A 36 -12.95 -3.39 5.84
N LYS A 37 -11.84 -2.86 5.31
CA LYS A 37 -10.53 -3.52 5.28
C LYS A 37 -9.49 -2.63 5.95
N ILE A 38 -8.60 -3.23 6.72
CA ILE A 38 -7.61 -2.54 7.55
C ILE A 38 -6.21 -3.03 7.19
N PHE A 39 -5.36 -2.10 6.77
CA PHE A 39 -3.93 -2.31 6.59
C PHE A 39 -3.18 -1.70 7.78
N ASN A 40 -2.41 -2.51 8.51
CA ASN A 40 -1.68 -2.07 9.70
C ASN A 40 -0.21 -2.49 9.56
N SER A 41 0.68 -1.49 9.40
CA SER A 41 2.12 -1.66 9.23
C SER A 41 2.89 -1.83 10.55
N ILE A 42 2.24 -1.65 11.71
CA ILE A 42 2.85 -1.81 13.04
C ILE A 42 2.53 -3.19 13.61
N ASN A 43 1.26 -3.58 13.62
CA ASN A 43 0.81 -4.87 14.11
C ASN A 43 0.08 -5.66 13.02
N PHE A 44 0.85 -6.48 12.31
CA PHE A 44 0.34 -7.32 11.23
C PHE A 44 -0.74 -8.31 11.70
N LYS A 45 -0.77 -8.76 12.96
CA LYS A 45 -1.85 -9.64 13.47
C LYS A 45 -3.23 -8.95 13.44
N LYS A 46 -3.26 -7.62 13.44
CA LYS A 46 -4.48 -6.79 13.36
C LYS A 46 -4.70 -6.18 11.97
N SER A 47 -4.04 -6.71 10.95
CA SER A 47 -4.21 -6.31 9.55
C SER A 47 -4.84 -7.42 8.74
N HIS A 48 -5.55 -7.05 7.67
CA HIS A 48 -6.01 -7.98 6.64
C HIS A 48 -4.90 -8.50 5.73
N HIS A 49 -3.67 -8.02 5.94
CA HIS A 49 -2.49 -8.25 5.10
C HIS A 49 -2.68 -7.74 3.68
N TYR A 50 -1.56 -7.58 2.98
CA TYR A 50 -1.54 -7.14 1.60
C TYR A 50 -0.43 -7.90 0.89
N ASN A 51 -0.80 -8.62 -0.17
CA ASN A 51 0.16 -9.29 -1.04
C ASN A 51 0.23 -8.51 -2.37
N PRO A 52 1.30 -7.73 -2.62
CA PRO A 52 1.42 -6.96 -3.86
C PRO A 52 1.53 -7.85 -5.11
N PHE A 53 2.06 -9.07 -5.00
CA PHE A 53 2.21 -10.00 -6.13
C PHE A 53 0.86 -10.46 -6.69
N ALA A 54 -0.19 -10.50 -5.88
CA ALA A 54 -1.54 -10.86 -6.34
C ALA A 54 -2.15 -9.82 -7.31
N TYR A 55 -1.56 -8.63 -7.40
CA TYR A 55 -2.02 -7.52 -8.25
C TYR A 55 -1.12 -7.28 -9.46
N ILE A 56 -0.12 -8.14 -9.69
CA ILE A 56 0.73 -8.07 -10.88
C ILE A 56 0.01 -8.82 -12.00
N HIS A 57 -0.45 -8.09 -13.01
CA HIS A 57 -1.14 -8.67 -14.18
C HIS A 57 -0.40 -8.36 -15.49
N SER A 58 0.60 -7.50 -15.43
CA SER A 58 1.42 -7.08 -16.56
C SER A 58 2.80 -6.63 -16.10
N GLU A 59 3.76 -6.59 -17.03
CA GLU A 59 5.11 -6.06 -16.77
C GLU A 59 5.10 -4.62 -16.23
N LYS A 60 4.09 -3.82 -16.64
CA LYS A 60 3.91 -2.46 -16.14
C LYS A 60 3.62 -2.42 -14.64
N ASP A 61 2.98 -3.44 -14.10
CA ASP A 61 2.65 -3.50 -12.66
C ASP A 61 3.88 -3.83 -11.82
N ILE A 62 4.84 -4.60 -12.37
CA ILE A 62 6.16 -4.81 -11.76
C ILE A 62 6.86 -3.46 -11.58
N LEU A 63 6.90 -2.63 -12.63
CA LEU A 63 7.53 -1.31 -12.55
C LEU A 63 6.84 -0.39 -11.55
N LYS A 64 5.50 -0.44 -11.44
CA LYS A 64 4.77 0.31 -10.40
C LYS A 64 5.20 -0.12 -9.00
N LEU A 65 5.30 -1.41 -8.75
CA LEU A 65 5.71 -1.94 -7.45
C LEU A 65 7.16 -1.54 -7.11
N VAL A 66 8.08 -1.73 -8.04
CA VAL A 66 9.50 -1.34 -7.89
C VAL A 66 9.64 0.15 -7.60
N THR A 67 8.97 1.00 -8.39
CA THR A 67 8.98 2.46 -8.19
C THR A 67 8.44 2.83 -6.82
N THR A 68 7.36 2.17 -6.38
CA THR A 68 6.77 2.40 -5.06
C THR A 68 7.76 2.03 -3.95
N LEU A 69 8.48 0.92 -4.07
CA LEU A 69 9.48 0.50 -3.08
C LEU A 69 10.61 1.53 -2.97
N ILE A 70 11.25 1.88 -4.10
CA ILE A 70 12.37 2.82 -4.14
C ILE A 70 11.96 4.20 -3.60
N ALA A 71 10.76 4.67 -3.96
CA ALA A 71 10.25 5.96 -3.48
C ALA A 71 10.04 5.99 -1.94
N ASN A 72 9.65 4.86 -1.34
CA ASN A 72 9.42 4.78 0.11
C ASN A 72 10.68 4.45 0.93
N THR A 73 11.76 3.96 0.29
CA THR A 73 13.05 3.71 0.94
C THR A 73 14.08 4.82 0.72
N LYS A 74 13.79 5.75 -0.19
CA LYS A 74 14.57 6.96 -0.38
C LYS A 74 14.44 7.86 0.86
N GLY A 75 15.43 7.79 1.76
CA GLY A 75 15.49 8.69 2.91
C GLY A 75 15.70 10.16 2.51
N ASP A 76 15.62 11.08 3.48
CA ASP A 76 15.78 12.53 3.27
C ASP A 76 17.20 12.97 2.85
N GLY A 77 18.12 12.02 2.65
CA GLY A 77 19.46 12.27 2.14
C GLY A 77 19.47 12.55 0.65
N LYS A 78 20.48 13.30 0.16
CA LYS A 78 20.76 13.38 -1.27
C LYS A 78 20.91 11.96 -1.80
N SER A 79 20.02 11.57 -2.70
CA SER A 79 20.11 10.31 -3.45
C SER A 79 21.55 10.18 -3.94
N GLY A 80 22.24 9.12 -3.52
CA GLY A 80 23.55 8.78 -4.06
C GLY A 80 23.48 8.63 -5.58
N ASP A 81 24.66 8.60 -6.20
CA ASP A 81 24.87 8.55 -7.65
C ASP A 81 23.81 7.75 -8.43
N ASP A 82 23.43 8.27 -9.61
CA ASP A 82 22.41 7.73 -10.53
C ASP A 82 22.58 6.22 -10.81
N PHE A 83 23.81 5.74 -10.72
CA PHE A 83 24.18 4.33 -10.85
C PHE A 83 23.44 3.43 -9.87
N TRP A 84 23.41 3.78 -8.58
CA TRP A 84 22.83 2.91 -7.55
C TRP A 84 21.32 2.79 -7.69
N GLN A 85 20.65 3.90 -8.03
CA GLN A 85 19.22 3.90 -8.26
C GLN A 85 18.83 3.07 -9.50
N LYS A 86 19.63 3.15 -10.59
CA LYS A 86 19.42 2.35 -11.80
C LYS A 86 19.67 0.86 -11.55
N ALA A 87 20.75 0.53 -10.83
CA ALA A 87 21.07 -0.84 -10.46
C ALA A 87 19.99 -1.47 -9.57
N GLU A 88 19.51 -0.74 -8.55
CA GLU A 88 18.42 -1.18 -7.67
C GLU A 88 17.13 -1.43 -8.46
N THR A 89 16.75 -0.49 -9.34
CA THR A 89 15.56 -0.63 -10.19
C THR A 89 15.63 -1.88 -11.06
N LEU A 90 16.79 -2.12 -11.69
CA LEU A 90 16.99 -3.29 -12.55
C LEU A 90 16.92 -4.60 -11.74
N LEU A 91 17.58 -4.64 -10.58
CA LEU A 91 17.61 -5.82 -9.72
C LEU A 91 16.21 -6.18 -9.22
N TYR A 92 15.46 -5.21 -8.68
CA TYR A 92 14.10 -5.48 -8.19
C TYR A 92 13.15 -5.89 -9.31
N THR A 93 13.26 -5.27 -10.49
CA THR A 93 12.44 -5.65 -11.64
C THR A 93 12.71 -7.10 -12.05
N ALA A 94 13.98 -7.51 -12.10
CA ALA A 94 14.36 -8.88 -12.45
C ALA A 94 13.88 -9.90 -11.42
N LEU A 95 14.05 -9.63 -10.12
CA LEU A 95 13.63 -10.54 -9.06
C LEU A 95 12.11 -10.67 -8.96
N ILE A 96 11.38 -9.57 -9.05
CA ILE A 96 9.91 -9.58 -8.98
C ILE A 96 9.31 -10.19 -10.24
N GLY A 97 9.90 -9.96 -11.42
CA GLY A 97 9.44 -10.58 -12.66
C GLY A 97 9.75 -12.07 -12.79
N TYR A 98 10.67 -12.60 -11.98
CA TYR A 98 10.95 -14.03 -11.92
C TYR A 98 9.93 -14.82 -11.09
N ILE A 99 9.36 -14.20 -10.04
CA ILE A 99 8.40 -14.80 -9.10
C ILE A 99 6.99 -14.79 -9.71
#